data_AF-A0A2M9KWE1-F1
#
_entry.id   AF-A0A2M9KWE1-F1
#
_cell.length_a   1.000
_cell.length_b   1.000
_cell.length_c   1.000
_cell.angle_alpha   90.00
_cell.angle_beta   90.00
_cell.angle_gamma   90.00
#
_symmetry.space_group_name_H-M   'P 1'
#
loop_
_entity.id
_entity.type
_entity.pdbx_description
1 polymer ?
#
loop_
_entity_poly.entity_id
_entity_poly.type
_entity_poly.pdbx_seq_one_letter_code
_entity_poly.pdbx_strand_id
1 'polypeptide(L)'
;MKAIRGGYAVVGALAGALVLMATAGCSTDTAKADSPKAAPSSAKPTVSAATIAIEPANGTTDVKPSGAVKVSAANGKLTSVKVTGPDGVEVKGALAADGASWAPSDNLKVSTAYTVDALAEDSQGVVANSRSTFTTLTPEKDAGVSDNIADNGQYGVGMIVSVRFDRAVKNKDAVLAGISFEAADGTVVKGHWFNDKRLDFRPEKFWNPNTKVTIHYKLKNVETAPGVYGGVDKDEPFTIGRSQISTADVNTHRMAVVRDGQQTDSIPFTAGKAGFDTWNGTMVVEGMEGKTRMTSAGVTKSGSGDEYDLVVPHAIRLTDTGTYVHGNYWSGSVIGRSNGSHGCIGLTDTEAGSSSSPAGKFYDSTLVGDVVTVVNSKGPVVDAVNGLGGWNLGWSQW
;
A
#
# COMPACT_ATOMS: atom_id res chain seq x y z
N MET A 1 32.31 -40.77 31.55
CA MET A 1 31.51 -40.97 32.79
C MET A 1 30.03 -40.94 32.41
N LYS A 2 29.32 -42.04 32.66
CA LYS A 2 27.86 -42.27 32.90
C LYS A 2 26.87 -41.19 32.41
N ALA A 3 26.00 -41.43 31.42
CA ALA A 3 24.80 -42.31 31.37
C ALA A 3 23.62 -41.83 32.26
N ILE A 4 22.39 -41.66 31.74
CA ILE A 4 21.19 -42.56 31.83
C ILE A 4 20.04 -41.81 31.08
N ARG A 5 19.40 -42.29 29.99
CA ARG A 5 18.39 -43.36 29.72
C ARG A 5 16.90 -42.91 29.71
N GLY A 6 16.17 -43.43 28.70
CA GLY A 6 14.71 -43.63 28.59
C GLY A 6 14.24 -43.34 27.15
N GLY A 7 13.83 -44.25 26.24
CA GLY A 7 12.99 -45.46 26.31
C GLY A 7 11.51 -45.04 26.24
N TYR A 8 10.67 -45.31 25.23
CA TYR A 8 10.32 -46.58 24.55
C TYR A 8 9.62 -46.35 23.18
N ALA A 9 9.66 -47.37 22.32
CA ALA A 9 8.92 -47.52 21.07
C ALA A 9 7.57 -48.24 21.28
N VAL A 10 6.56 -47.96 20.44
CA VAL A 10 5.42 -48.84 20.16
C VAL A 10 5.05 -48.78 18.68
N VAL A 11 4.92 -49.97 18.10
CA VAL A 11 4.49 -50.30 16.73
C VAL A 11 2.97 -50.43 16.69
N GLY A 12 2.31 -49.98 15.61
CA GLY A 12 0.89 -50.23 15.36
C GLY A 12 0.60 -50.35 13.87
N ALA A 13 0.35 -51.57 13.40
CA ALA A 13 -0.12 -51.89 12.06
C ALA A 13 -1.65 -51.77 11.97
N LEU A 14 -2.19 -51.33 10.83
CA LEU A 14 -3.61 -51.47 10.49
C LEU A 14 -3.77 -51.72 8.98
N ALA A 15 -4.52 -52.77 8.68
CA ALA A 15 -4.82 -53.33 7.37
C ALA A 15 -6.33 -53.25 7.08
N GLY A 16 -6.69 -53.34 5.80
CA GLY A 16 -8.03 -53.70 5.30
C GLY A 16 -8.91 -52.51 4.89
N ALA A 17 -9.77 -52.60 3.87
CA ALA A 17 -10.05 -53.63 2.87
C ALA A 17 -10.87 -53.00 1.72
N LEU A 18 -10.68 -53.50 0.50
CA LEU A 18 -11.50 -53.25 -0.68
C LEU A 18 -12.88 -53.92 -0.53
N VAL A 19 -13.96 -53.26 -0.97
CA VAL A 19 -15.28 -53.89 -1.13
C VAL A 19 -15.76 -53.71 -2.57
N LEU A 20 -15.73 -54.80 -3.35
CA LEU A 20 -16.55 -55.01 -4.54
C LEU A 20 -17.84 -55.71 -4.11
N MET A 21 -18.99 -55.22 -4.56
CA MET A 21 -20.24 -55.99 -4.52
C MET A 21 -20.73 -56.25 -5.94
N ALA A 22 -20.69 -57.52 -6.34
CA ALA A 22 -21.53 -58.09 -7.38
C ALA A 22 -22.45 -59.11 -6.69
N THR A 23 -23.76 -59.02 -6.92
CA THR A 23 -24.67 -60.12 -6.65
C THR A 23 -25.58 -60.31 -7.86
N ALA A 24 -25.51 -61.52 -8.42
CA ALA A 24 -26.47 -62.06 -9.36
C ALA A 24 -27.49 -62.90 -8.57
N GLY A 25 -28.73 -62.95 -9.05
CA GLY A 25 -29.76 -63.84 -8.54
C GLY A 25 -30.91 -63.96 -9.53
N CYS A 26 -30.90 -65.05 -10.30
CA CYS A 26 -31.97 -65.46 -11.20
C CYS A 26 -33.17 -66.02 -10.41
N SER A 27 -34.38 -65.89 -10.96
CA SER A 27 -35.37 -66.97 -10.91
C SER A 27 -36.36 -66.84 -12.07
N THR A 28 -36.60 -67.98 -12.70
CA THR A 28 -37.42 -68.23 -13.88
C THR A 28 -38.87 -68.53 -13.49
N ASP A 29 -39.83 -67.87 -14.12
CA ASP A 29 -41.22 -68.32 -14.19
C ASP A 29 -41.69 -68.28 -15.64
N THR A 30 -42.11 -69.45 -16.14
CA THR A 30 -42.70 -69.65 -17.46
C THR A 30 -44.20 -69.37 -17.41
N ALA A 31 -44.68 -68.34 -18.12
CA ALA A 31 -46.07 -68.25 -18.54
C ALA A 31 -46.26 -67.38 -19.79
N LYS A 32 -46.80 -68.03 -20.83
CA LYS A 32 -47.64 -67.52 -21.93
C LYS A 32 -47.23 -66.25 -22.67
N ALA A 33 -46.91 -66.45 -23.96
CA ALA A 33 -46.82 -65.40 -24.96
C ALA A 33 -48.19 -64.73 -25.17
N ASP A 34 -48.30 -63.49 -24.72
CA ASP A 34 -49.18 -62.48 -25.30
C ASP A 34 -48.30 -61.34 -25.81
N SER A 35 -48.51 -60.94 -27.06
CA SER A 35 -47.73 -59.93 -27.76
C SER A 35 -47.71 -58.59 -27.01
N PRO A 36 -46.55 -58.05 -26.62
CA PRO A 36 -46.48 -56.69 -26.12
C PRO A 36 -46.60 -55.73 -27.30
N LYS A 37 -47.73 -55.03 -27.32
CA LYS A 37 -47.96 -53.76 -28.01
C LYS A 37 -46.68 -52.90 -27.99
N ALA A 38 -46.23 -52.48 -29.17
CA ALA A 38 -45.06 -51.63 -29.34
C ALA A 38 -45.12 -50.44 -28.38
N ALA A 39 -44.12 -50.34 -27.51
CA ALA A 39 -43.89 -49.15 -26.69
C ALA A 39 -43.66 -47.94 -27.61
N PRO A 40 -44.14 -46.74 -27.26
CA PRO A 40 -43.81 -45.55 -28.03
C PRO A 40 -42.29 -45.39 -28.02
N SER A 41 -41.72 -45.25 -29.23
CA SER A 41 -40.31 -44.90 -29.42
C SER A 41 -40.00 -43.70 -28.52
N SER A 42 -39.08 -43.90 -27.57
CA SER A 42 -38.51 -42.80 -26.81
C SER A 42 -37.91 -41.81 -27.80
N ALA A 43 -38.50 -40.61 -27.88
CA ALA A 43 -37.96 -39.55 -28.70
C ALA A 43 -36.48 -39.35 -28.35
N LYS A 44 -35.62 -39.42 -29.37
CA LYS A 44 -34.18 -39.22 -29.20
C LYS A 44 -33.96 -37.85 -28.55
N PRO A 45 -33.11 -37.74 -27.50
CA PRO A 45 -32.88 -36.46 -26.85
C PRO A 45 -32.42 -35.42 -27.86
N THR A 46 -33.11 -34.28 -27.92
CA THR A 46 -32.78 -33.16 -28.79
C THR A 46 -31.52 -32.49 -28.24
N VAL A 47 -30.47 -32.42 -29.05
CA VAL A 47 -29.23 -31.70 -28.71
C VAL A 47 -29.41 -30.26 -29.18
N SER A 48 -29.04 -29.30 -28.32
CA SER A 48 -29.10 -27.87 -28.66
C SER A 48 -28.22 -27.55 -29.88
N ALA A 49 -28.68 -26.64 -30.73
CA ALA A 49 -27.86 -26.08 -31.80
C ALA A 49 -26.87 -25.01 -31.29
N ALA A 50 -27.07 -24.48 -30.08
CA ALA A 50 -26.21 -23.47 -29.49
C ALA A 50 -24.82 -24.05 -29.18
N THR A 51 -23.77 -23.29 -29.52
CA THR A 51 -22.38 -23.61 -29.17
C THR A 51 -21.82 -22.55 -28.25
N ILE A 52 -21.12 -22.99 -27.19
CA ILE A 52 -20.51 -22.10 -26.20
C ILE A 52 -18.99 -22.22 -26.32
N ALA A 53 -18.32 -21.10 -26.53
CA ALA A 53 -16.87 -21.00 -26.43
C ALA A 53 -16.49 -20.32 -25.11
N ILE A 54 -15.58 -20.95 -24.37
CA ILE A 54 -15.02 -20.40 -23.13
C ILE A 54 -13.51 -20.24 -23.32
N GLU A 55 -13.02 -19.02 -23.18
CA GLU A 55 -11.62 -18.71 -22.97
C GLU A 55 -11.46 -18.27 -21.51
N PRO A 56 -10.51 -18.82 -20.75
CA PRO A 56 -9.52 -19.82 -21.13
C PRO A 56 -10.09 -21.25 -21.29
N ALA A 57 -9.42 -22.08 -22.09
CA ALA A 57 -9.78 -23.49 -22.26
C ALA A 57 -9.63 -24.27 -20.95
N ASN A 58 -10.37 -25.37 -20.82
CA ASN A 58 -10.35 -26.18 -19.60
C ASN A 58 -8.95 -26.76 -19.32
N GLY A 59 -8.47 -26.57 -18.10
CA GLY A 59 -7.13 -26.96 -17.64
C GLY A 59 -6.03 -25.95 -17.95
N THR A 60 -6.34 -24.77 -18.52
CA THR A 60 -5.31 -23.76 -18.80
C THR A 60 -4.69 -23.25 -17.50
N THR A 61 -3.37 -23.13 -17.46
CA THR A 61 -2.62 -22.54 -16.35
C THR A 61 -1.98 -21.21 -16.76
N ASP A 62 -1.55 -20.44 -15.77
CA ASP A 62 -0.82 -19.18 -15.98
C ASP A 62 -1.56 -18.13 -16.82
N VAL A 63 -2.89 -18.10 -16.67
CA VAL A 63 -3.74 -17.15 -17.36
C VAL A 63 -3.49 -15.73 -16.83
N LYS A 64 -3.27 -14.78 -17.74
CA LYS A 64 -3.15 -13.37 -17.35
C LYS A 64 -4.45 -12.89 -16.70
N PRO A 65 -4.43 -12.32 -15.47
CA PRO A 65 -5.66 -11.94 -14.78
C PRO A 65 -6.46 -10.83 -15.47
N SER A 66 -5.78 -9.97 -16.24
CA SER A 66 -6.43 -8.93 -17.05
C SER A 66 -6.94 -9.47 -18.38
N GLY A 67 -8.24 -9.28 -18.64
CA GLY A 67 -8.90 -9.77 -19.85
C GLY A 67 -8.97 -11.30 -19.95
N ALA A 68 -8.77 -11.99 -18.83
CA ALA A 68 -8.60 -13.45 -18.74
C ALA A 68 -9.75 -14.25 -19.34
N VAL A 69 -10.98 -13.83 -19.05
CA VAL A 69 -12.18 -14.63 -19.31
C VAL A 69 -13.04 -13.99 -20.38
N LYS A 70 -13.37 -14.77 -21.41
CA LYS A 70 -14.36 -14.44 -22.42
C LYS A 70 -15.24 -15.65 -22.65
N VAL A 71 -16.55 -15.46 -22.57
CA VAL A 71 -17.52 -16.49 -22.91
C VAL A 71 -18.36 -15.97 -24.06
N SER A 72 -18.55 -16.78 -25.11
CA SER A 72 -19.39 -16.43 -26.25
C SER A 72 -20.31 -17.57 -26.64
N ALA A 73 -21.43 -17.22 -27.27
CA ALA A 73 -22.37 -18.17 -27.85
C ALA A 73 -22.53 -17.95 -29.35
N ALA A 74 -22.67 -19.04 -30.10
CA ALA A 74 -23.12 -19.03 -31.49
C ALA A 74 -24.34 -19.94 -31.65
N ASN A 75 -25.18 -19.67 -32.66
CA ASN A 75 -26.45 -20.38 -32.90
C ASN A 75 -27.40 -20.42 -31.68
N GLY A 76 -27.26 -19.44 -30.77
CA GLY A 76 -27.99 -19.32 -29.53
C GLY A 76 -27.56 -18.07 -28.77
N LYS A 77 -28.09 -17.90 -27.56
CA LYS A 77 -27.77 -16.78 -26.66
C LYS A 77 -27.36 -17.32 -25.29
N LEU A 78 -26.34 -16.73 -24.69
CA LEU A 78 -25.98 -16.97 -23.29
C LEU A 78 -27.13 -16.53 -22.39
N THR A 79 -27.54 -17.42 -21.49
CA THR A 79 -28.59 -17.16 -20.49
C THR A 79 -28.02 -17.05 -19.07
N SER A 80 -26.87 -17.67 -18.82
CA SER A 80 -26.15 -17.57 -17.55
C SER A 80 -24.67 -17.80 -17.77
N VAL A 81 -23.83 -16.98 -17.15
CA VAL A 81 -22.39 -17.22 -17.01
C VAL A 81 -22.02 -16.94 -15.56
N LYS A 82 -21.44 -17.93 -14.90
CA LYS A 82 -20.94 -17.84 -13.53
C LYS A 82 -19.46 -18.16 -13.52
N VAL A 83 -18.65 -17.25 -12.98
CA VAL A 83 -17.22 -17.46 -12.80
C VAL A 83 -16.93 -17.43 -11.31
N THR A 84 -16.50 -18.54 -10.72
CA THR A 84 -16.36 -18.68 -9.27
C THR A 84 -14.92 -18.99 -8.88
N GLY A 85 -14.44 -18.31 -7.84
CA GLY A 85 -13.17 -18.61 -7.18
C GLY A 85 -13.28 -19.81 -6.22
N PRO A 86 -12.16 -20.22 -5.59
CA PRO A 86 -12.13 -21.35 -4.66
C PRO A 86 -12.84 -21.05 -3.33
N ASP A 87 -13.03 -19.76 -3.01
CA ASP A 87 -13.81 -19.25 -1.89
C ASP A 87 -15.32 -19.28 -2.15
N GLY A 88 -15.75 -19.72 -3.35
CA GLY A 88 -17.15 -19.73 -3.78
C GLY A 88 -17.67 -18.35 -4.18
N VAL A 89 -16.82 -17.31 -4.15
CA VAL A 89 -17.21 -15.95 -4.52
C VAL A 89 -17.26 -15.84 -6.04
N GLU A 90 -18.36 -15.30 -6.54
CA GLU A 90 -18.56 -15.06 -7.97
C GLU A 90 -17.81 -13.79 -8.41
N VAL A 91 -17.12 -13.88 -9.54
CA VAL A 91 -16.49 -12.75 -10.23
C VAL A 91 -17.58 -11.94 -10.90
N LYS A 92 -17.65 -10.65 -10.57
CA LYS A 92 -18.57 -9.73 -11.23
C LYS A 92 -18.27 -9.66 -12.73
N GLY A 93 -19.31 -9.76 -13.54
CA GLY A 93 -19.22 -9.58 -14.98
C GLY A 93 -20.59 -9.33 -15.58
N ALA A 94 -20.62 -9.04 -16.87
CA ALA A 94 -21.84 -8.66 -17.57
C ALA A 94 -22.02 -9.46 -18.85
N LEU A 95 -23.26 -9.89 -19.09
CA LEU A 95 -23.71 -10.36 -20.40
C LEU A 95 -23.89 -9.15 -21.31
N ALA A 96 -23.48 -9.27 -22.57
CA ALA A 96 -23.84 -8.33 -23.61
C ALA A 96 -25.36 -8.35 -23.82
N ALA A 97 -25.95 -7.20 -24.19
CA ALA A 97 -27.39 -7.06 -24.33
C ALA A 97 -28.00 -7.99 -25.40
N ASP A 98 -27.21 -8.39 -26.38
CA ASP A 98 -27.59 -9.35 -27.42
C ASP A 98 -27.50 -10.82 -26.96
N GLY A 99 -26.91 -11.08 -25.79
CA GLY A 99 -26.65 -12.41 -25.25
C GLY A 99 -25.49 -13.15 -25.95
N ALA A 100 -24.72 -12.50 -26.80
CA ALA A 100 -23.68 -13.15 -27.59
C ALA A 100 -22.38 -13.35 -26.81
N SER A 101 -22.14 -12.56 -25.76
CA SER A 101 -20.89 -12.63 -24.99
C SER A 101 -21.05 -12.25 -23.52
N TRP A 102 -20.07 -12.67 -22.71
CA TRP A 102 -19.88 -12.26 -21.31
C TRP A 102 -18.41 -11.97 -21.05
N ALA A 103 -18.14 -10.98 -20.22
CA ALA A 103 -16.80 -10.65 -19.72
C ALA A 103 -16.83 -10.17 -18.26
N PRO A 104 -15.76 -10.39 -17.49
CA PRO A 104 -15.64 -9.88 -16.13
C PRO A 104 -15.54 -8.34 -16.15
N SER A 105 -16.07 -7.70 -15.11
CA SER A 105 -16.03 -6.24 -14.95
C SER A 105 -14.70 -5.74 -14.40
N ASP A 106 -13.96 -6.61 -13.70
CA ASP A 106 -12.67 -6.32 -13.08
C ASP A 106 -11.64 -7.42 -13.43
N ASN A 107 -10.38 -7.15 -13.14
CA ASN A 107 -9.33 -8.17 -13.26
C ASN A 107 -9.55 -9.31 -12.27
N LEU A 108 -9.15 -10.52 -12.64
CA LEU A 108 -9.18 -11.67 -11.76
C LEU A 108 -8.07 -11.57 -10.69
N LYS A 109 -8.22 -12.32 -9.59
CA LYS A 109 -7.16 -12.45 -8.58
C LYS A 109 -6.02 -13.28 -9.16
N VAL A 110 -4.78 -12.94 -8.82
CA VAL A 110 -3.61 -13.78 -9.17
C VAL A 110 -3.58 -15.06 -8.34
N SER A 111 -2.80 -16.06 -8.75
CA SER A 111 -2.60 -17.33 -8.04
C SER A 111 -3.91 -18.04 -7.63
N THR A 112 -4.97 -17.90 -8.42
CA THR A 112 -6.32 -18.34 -8.09
C THR A 112 -6.85 -19.31 -9.15
N ALA A 113 -7.49 -20.39 -8.69
CA ALA A 113 -8.22 -21.33 -9.55
C ALA A 113 -9.67 -20.87 -9.74
N TYR A 114 -10.13 -20.81 -10.97
CA TYR A 114 -11.49 -20.40 -11.31
C TYR A 114 -12.25 -21.50 -12.04
N THR A 115 -13.56 -21.55 -11.80
CA THR A 115 -14.50 -22.36 -12.58
C THR A 115 -15.47 -21.44 -13.33
N VAL A 116 -15.63 -21.67 -14.62
CA VAL A 116 -16.62 -21.03 -15.47
C VAL A 116 -17.73 -22.03 -15.76
N ASP A 117 -18.95 -21.69 -15.40
CA ASP A 117 -20.17 -22.42 -15.76
C ASP A 117 -21.03 -21.53 -16.66
N ALA A 118 -21.26 -21.97 -17.90
CA ALA A 118 -22.00 -21.22 -18.91
C ALA A 118 -23.18 -22.02 -19.45
N LEU A 119 -24.31 -21.35 -19.62
CA LEU A 119 -25.53 -21.85 -20.23
C LEU A 119 -25.89 -20.97 -21.44
N ALA A 120 -26.33 -21.61 -22.52
CA ALA A 120 -26.88 -20.95 -23.69
C ALA A 120 -28.14 -21.66 -24.17
N GLU A 121 -29.05 -20.93 -24.79
CA GLU A 121 -30.26 -21.48 -25.39
C GLU A 121 -30.28 -21.19 -26.90
N ASP A 122 -30.70 -22.18 -27.68
CA ASP A 122 -30.93 -21.99 -29.12
C ASP A 122 -32.33 -21.40 -29.40
N SER A 123 -32.63 -21.17 -30.68
CA SER A 123 -33.93 -20.63 -31.10
C SER A 123 -35.15 -21.52 -30.75
N GLN A 124 -34.92 -22.78 -30.41
CA GLN A 124 -35.95 -23.75 -30.02
C GLN A 124 -36.07 -23.87 -28.49
N GLY A 125 -35.31 -23.08 -27.73
CA GLY A 125 -35.27 -23.12 -26.27
C GLY A 125 -34.51 -24.32 -25.70
N VAL A 126 -33.72 -25.03 -26.52
CA VAL A 126 -32.92 -26.16 -26.05
C VAL A 126 -31.61 -25.64 -25.45
N VAL A 127 -31.35 -25.99 -24.19
CA VAL A 127 -30.19 -25.53 -23.43
C VAL A 127 -28.92 -26.31 -23.81
N ALA A 128 -27.84 -25.59 -24.10
CA ALA A 128 -26.47 -26.07 -24.09
C ALA A 128 -25.78 -25.62 -22.80
N ASN A 129 -24.90 -26.44 -22.25
CA ASN A 129 -24.06 -26.09 -21.12
C ASN A 129 -22.58 -26.35 -21.44
N SER A 130 -21.71 -25.53 -20.86
CA SER A 130 -20.25 -25.71 -20.95
C SER A 130 -19.60 -25.32 -19.64
N ARG A 131 -18.51 -26.02 -19.31
CA ARG A 131 -17.72 -25.79 -18.11
C ARG A 131 -16.24 -25.72 -18.48
N SER A 132 -15.54 -24.76 -17.89
CA SER A 132 -14.08 -24.65 -17.96
C SER A 132 -13.50 -24.39 -16.57
N THR A 133 -12.34 -24.94 -16.30
CA THR A 133 -11.53 -24.62 -15.12
C THR A 133 -10.16 -24.13 -15.57
N PHE A 134 -9.59 -23.14 -14.89
CA PHE A 134 -8.26 -22.63 -15.20
C PHE A 134 -7.60 -22.03 -13.96
N THR A 135 -6.29 -21.82 -13.99
CA THR A 135 -5.57 -21.07 -12.96
C THR A 135 -4.97 -19.79 -13.55
N THR A 136 -5.07 -18.70 -12.80
CA THR A 136 -4.36 -17.45 -13.15
C THR A 136 -2.88 -17.57 -12.84
N LEU A 137 -2.06 -16.76 -13.50
CA LEU A 137 -0.63 -16.67 -13.23
C LEU A 137 -0.34 -16.52 -11.74
N THR A 138 0.74 -17.18 -11.31
CA THR A 138 1.36 -16.97 -10.01
C THR A 138 2.51 -15.97 -10.19
N PRO A 139 2.49 -14.80 -9.54
CA PRO A 139 3.58 -13.84 -9.68
C PRO A 139 4.90 -14.46 -9.24
N GLU A 140 5.92 -14.40 -10.09
CA GLU A 140 7.27 -14.83 -9.73
C GLU A 140 7.97 -13.81 -8.82
N LYS A 141 7.48 -12.56 -8.83
CA LYS A 141 8.07 -11.41 -8.14
C LYS A 141 6.98 -10.50 -7.59
N ASP A 142 7.09 -10.18 -6.32
CA ASP A 142 6.35 -9.09 -5.70
C ASP A 142 7.15 -7.78 -5.78
N ALA A 143 6.44 -6.67 -5.91
CA ALA A 143 6.94 -5.34 -5.60
C ALA A 143 6.73 -5.12 -4.11
N GLY A 144 7.81 -5.20 -3.33
CA GLY A 144 7.78 -4.89 -1.92
C GLY A 144 7.36 -3.44 -1.71
N VAL A 145 6.34 -3.25 -0.86
CA VAL A 145 5.79 -1.94 -0.50
C VAL A 145 6.16 -1.63 0.94
N SER A 146 6.65 -0.43 1.19
CA SER A 146 6.82 0.12 2.54
C SER A 146 6.29 1.55 2.61
N ASP A 147 5.91 1.98 3.79
CA ASP A 147 5.43 3.32 4.05
C ASP A 147 6.14 3.93 5.27
N ASN A 148 5.90 5.22 5.52
CA ASN A 148 6.48 5.97 6.65
C ASN A 148 5.50 6.13 7.82
N ILE A 149 4.44 5.34 7.86
CA ILE A 149 3.51 5.31 8.98
C ILE A 149 3.64 4.00 9.77
N ALA A 150 3.01 3.97 10.93
CA ALA A 150 2.91 2.81 11.78
C ALA A 150 1.42 2.57 12.02
N ASP A 151 1.06 1.29 12.13
CA ASP A 151 -0.29 0.89 12.51
C ASP A 151 -0.70 1.52 13.85
N ASN A 152 -1.83 2.21 13.84
CA ASN A 152 -2.36 3.04 14.93
C ASN A 152 -1.43 4.19 15.36
N GLY A 153 -0.52 4.63 14.50
CA GLY A 153 0.38 5.75 14.74
C GLY A 153 -0.34 7.09 14.89
N GLN A 154 0.32 8.05 15.56
CA GLN A 154 -0.16 9.42 15.71
C GLN A 154 0.84 10.42 15.09
N TYR A 155 0.34 11.32 14.25
CA TYR A 155 1.15 12.26 13.47
C TYR A 155 0.65 13.69 13.56
N GLY A 156 1.52 14.66 13.27
CA GLY A 156 1.16 16.07 13.17
C GLY A 156 0.38 16.42 11.88
N VAL A 157 -0.16 17.63 11.84
CA VAL A 157 -1.07 18.10 10.76
C VAL A 157 -0.39 18.27 9.39
N GLY A 158 0.93 18.26 9.34
CA GLY A 158 1.72 18.30 8.11
C GLY A 158 2.02 16.92 7.52
N MET A 159 1.54 15.83 8.13
CA MET A 159 1.95 14.48 7.71
C MET A 159 1.69 14.22 6.23
N ILE A 160 2.73 13.74 5.54
CA ILE A 160 2.66 13.21 4.18
C ILE A 160 2.91 11.71 4.28
N VAL A 161 2.00 10.89 3.77
CA VAL A 161 2.17 9.44 3.72
C VAL A 161 2.98 9.11 2.46
N SER A 162 4.21 8.66 2.64
CA SER A 162 5.15 8.31 1.57
C SER A 162 5.23 6.81 1.41
N VAL A 163 4.71 6.32 0.28
CA VAL A 163 4.72 4.90 -0.09
C VAL A 163 5.90 4.66 -1.04
N ARG A 164 6.76 3.72 -0.67
CA ARG A 164 7.97 3.35 -1.39
C ARG A 164 7.87 1.92 -1.91
N PHE A 165 8.40 1.72 -3.12
CA PHE A 165 8.44 0.43 -3.80
C PHE A 165 9.90 0.00 -4.00
N ASP A 166 10.22 -1.25 -3.69
CA ASP A 166 11.57 -1.80 -3.89
C ASP A 166 11.93 -1.94 -5.39
N ARG A 167 10.91 -2.04 -6.24
CA ARG A 167 10.98 -2.14 -7.71
C ARG A 167 10.33 -0.92 -8.37
N ALA A 168 10.76 -0.64 -9.60
CA ALA A 168 10.19 0.44 -10.40
C ALA A 168 8.76 0.10 -10.83
N VAL A 169 7.82 0.98 -10.50
CA VAL A 169 6.41 0.93 -10.89
C VAL A 169 6.26 1.55 -12.28
N LYS A 170 5.67 0.79 -13.20
CA LYS A 170 5.34 1.22 -14.57
C LYS A 170 3.86 1.52 -14.74
N ASN A 171 2.99 0.76 -14.07
CA ASN A 171 1.55 0.96 -14.08
C ASN A 171 1.13 1.88 -12.93
N LYS A 172 1.58 3.14 -12.98
CA LYS A 172 1.38 4.14 -11.91
C LYS A 172 -0.10 4.38 -11.58
N ASP A 173 -0.95 4.45 -12.60
CA ASP A 173 -2.39 4.69 -12.42
C ASP A 173 -3.09 3.52 -11.72
N ALA A 174 -2.70 2.28 -12.04
CA ALA A 174 -3.25 1.09 -11.41
C ALA A 174 -2.86 1.00 -9.92
N VAL A 175 -1.61 1.37 -9.60
CA VAL A 175 -1.15 1.46 -8.20
C VAL A 175 -1.86 2.58 -7.47
N LEU A 176 -2.00 3.76 -8.08
CA LEU A 176 -2.72 4.88 -7.47
C LEU A 176 -4.19 4.53 -7.18
N ALA A 177 -4.87 3.84 -8.10
CA ALA A 177 -6.24 3.38 -7.89
C ALA A 177 -6.37 2.29 -6.81
N GLY A 178 -5.29 1.53 -6.56
CA GLY A 178 -5.22 0.52 -5.52
C GLY A 178 -4.89 1.06 -4.13
N ILE A 179 -4.68 2.37 -3.97
CA ILE A 179 -4.42 3.01 -2.67
C ILE A 179 -5.48 4.08 -2.43
N SER A 180 -6.27 3.94 -1.36
CA SER A 180 -7.28 4.93 -1.00
C SER A 180 -7.19 5.33 0.47
N PHE A 181 -7.79 6.46 0.80
CA PHE A 181 -7.83 7.00 2.16
C PHE A 181 -9.27 7.17 2.61
N GLU A 182 -9.57 6.71 3.82
CA GLU A 182 -10.80 6.98 4.54
C GLU A 182 -10.49 7.89 5.72
N ALA A 183 -10.86 9.18 5.63
CA ALA A 183 -10.72 10.13 6.72
C ALA A 183 -12.09 10.38 7.38
N ALA A 184 -12.15 10.32 8.71
CA ALA A 184 -13.41 10.44 9.45
C ALA A 184 -14.13 11.79 9.28
N ASP A 185 -13.41 12.83 8.85
CA ASP A 185 -13.94 14.17 8.57
C ASP A 185 -14.21 14.42 7.07
N GLY A 186 -14.03 13.40 6.21
CA GLY A 186 -14.20 13.51 4.76
C GLY A 186 -13.05 14.19 4.04
N THR A 187 -11.89 14.39 4.67
CA THR A 187 -10.69 14.94 4.01
C THR A 187 -10.30 14.12 2.80
N VAL A 188 -10.18 14.79 1.65
CA VAL A 188 -9.75 14.17 0.39
C VAL A 188 -8.24 14.23 0.26
N VAL A 189 -7.64 13.09 -0.06
CA VAL A 189 -6.19 12.90 -0.21
C VAL A 189 -5.87 12.57 -1.66
N LYS A 190 -4.79 13.13 -2.20
CA LYS A 190 -4.29 12.79 -3.54
C LYS A 190 -2.84 12.34 -3.49
N GLY A 191 -2.51 11.39 -4.37
CA GLY A 191 -1.17 10.88 -4.56
C GLY A 191 -0.38 11.63 -5.63
N HIS A 192 0.91 11.85 -5.40
CA HIS A 192 1.86 12.44 -6.32
C HIS A 192 3.10 11.55 -6.48
N TRP A 193 3.43 11.17 -7.71
CA TRP A 193 4.61 10.36 -8.01
C TRP A 193 5.85 11.25 -8.17
N PHE A 194 6.81 11.12 -7.26
CA PHE A 194 8.10 11.81 -7.39
C PHE A 194 9.07 11.10 -8.35
N ASN A 195 8.97 9.79 -8.46
CA ASN A 195 9.74 8.97 -9.39
C ASN A 195 9.02 7.63 -9.63
N ASP A 196 9.72 6.61 -10.14
CA ASP A 196 9.14 5.29 -10.39
C ASP A 196 9.04 4.41 -9.12
N LYS A 197 9.46 4.90 -7.96
CA LYS A 197 9.53 4.13 -6.71
C LYS A 197 8.97 4.84 -5.49
N ARG A 198 8.54 6.10 -5.61
CA ARG A 198 8.01 6.90 -4.50
C ARG A 198 6.73 7.61 -4.92
N LEU A 199 5.66 7.31 -4.20
CA LEU A 199 4.35 7.91 -4.31
C LEU A 199 3.99 8.51 -2.94
N ASP A 200 3.78 9.81 -2.90
CA ASP A 200 3.43 10.51 -1.66
C ASP A 200 1.98 10.96 -1.69
N PHE A 201 1.32 10.98 -0.53
CA PHE A 201 -0.09 11.33 -0.39
C PHE A 201 -0.28 12.44 0.64
N ARG A 202 -1.04 13.46 0.27
CA ARG A 202 -1.51 14.51 1.20
C ARG A 202 -2.84 15.13 0.75
N PRO A 203 -3.57 15.77 1.67
CA PRO A 203 -4.64 16.69 1.34
C PRO A 203 -4.14 18.01 0.76
N GLU A 204 -5.05 18.81 0.20
CA GLU A 204 -4.74 20.12 -0.38
C GLU A 204 -4.14 21.09 0.64
N LYS A 205 -4.73 21.10 1.84
CA LYS A 205 -4.31 21.88 3.01
C LYS A 205 -3.84 20.92 4.09
N PHE A 206 -3.15 21.42 5.13
CA PHE A 206 -2.82 20.61 6.30
C PHE A 206 -4.06 19.88 6.83
N TRP A 207 -3.82 18.67 7.36
CA TRP A 207 -4.86 17.84 7.94
C TRP A 207 -5.59 18.59 9.05
N ASN A 208 -6.89 18.34 9.20
CA ASN A 208 -7.60 18.79 10.39
C ASN A 208 -7.06 18.02 11.61
N PRO A 209 -6.89 18.69 12.77
CA PRO A 209 -6.43 18.03 13.98
C PRO A 209 -7.48 17.05 14.51
N ASN A 210 -7.02 16.00 15.20
CA ASN A 210 -7.84 14.92 15.78
C ASN A 210 -8.62 14.07 14.77
N THR A 211 -8.20 14.04 13.51
CA THR A 211 -8.83 13.23 12.46
C THR A 211 -8.29 11.80 12.49
N LYS A 212 -9.18 10.81 12.55
CA LYS A 212 -8.84 9.40 12.30
C LYS A 212 -8.80 9.13 10.81
N VAL A 213 -7.78 8.42 10.37
CA VAL A 213 -7.56 8.11 8.95
C VAL A 213 -7.21 6.64 8.83
N THR A 214 -7.74 5.97 7.82
CA THR A 214 -7.31 4.63 7.40
C THR A 214 -6.80 4.73 5.98
N ILE A 215 -5.57 4.27 5.72
CA ILE A 215 -5.10 4.01 4.35
C ILE A 215 -5.45 2.56 3.99
N HIS A 216 -6.01 2.37 2.81
CA HIS A 216 -6.33 1.07 2.25
C HIS A 216 -5.39 0.77 1.10
N TYR A 217 -4.53 -0.23 1.27
CA TYR A 217 -3.74 -0.82 0.21
C TYR A 217 -4.50 -2.04 -0.32
N LYS A 218 -4.89 -2.00 -1.59
CA LYS A 218 -5.50 -3.11 -2.35
C LYS A 218 -4.63 -3.46 -3.55
N LEU A 219 -3.37 -3.81 -3.28
CA LEU A 219 -2.32 -3.97 -4.29
C LEU A 219 -1.98 -5.43 -4.61
N LYS A 220 -2.53 -6.40 -3.89
CA LYS A 220 -2.18 -7.83 -4.06
C LYS A 220 -2.38 -8.31 -5.49
N ASN A 221 -3.45 -7.85 -6.13
CA ASN A 221 -3.81 -8.22 -7.51
C ASN A 221 -3.48 -7.14 -8.54
N VAL A 222 -2.75 -6.09 -8.14
CA VAL A 222 -2.37 -4.98 -9.01
C VAL A 222 -1.03 -5.27 -9.67
N GLU A 223 -1.03 -5.36 -10.99
CA GLU A 223 0.19 -5.45 -11.80
C GLU A 223 0.90 -4.09 -11.76
N THR A 224 2.01 -3.98 -11.03
CA THR A 224 2.78 -2.72 -10.87
C THR A 224 3.72 -2.46 -12.05
N ALA A 225 4.18 -3.53 -12.70
CA ALA A 225 4.95 -3.56 -13.94
C ALA A 225 4.70 -4.91 -14.63
N PRO A 226 5.06 -5.10 -15.92
CA PRO A 226 4.82 -6.37 -16.61
C PRO A 226 5.29 -7.60 -15.82
N GLY A 227 4.35 -8.45 -15.39
CA GLY A 227 4.59 -9.65 -14.60
C GLY A 227 4.98 -9.44 -13.13
N VAL A 228 4.94 -8.20 -12.61
CA VAL A 228 5.25 -7.86 -11.22
C VAL A 228 3.99 -7.36 -10.52
N TYR A 229 3.67 -7.90 -9.35
CA TYR A 229 2.44 -7.58 -8.62
C TYR A 229 2.74 -6.99 -7.24
N GLY A 230 1.82 -6.20 -6.68
CA GLY A 230 2.04 -5.47 -5.43
C GLY A 230 2.05 -6.34 -4.16
N GLY A 231 1.54 -7.57 -4.22
CA GLY A 231 1.64 -8.57 -3.14
C GLY A 231 0.89 -8.26 -1.83
N VAL A 232 0.42 -7.03 -1.61
CA VAL A 232 -0.14 -6.56 -0.34
C VAL A 232 -1.58 -6.10 -0.46
N ASP A 233 -2.45 -6.64 0.41
CA ASP A 233 -3.70 -6.00 0.80
C ASP A 233 -3.60 -5.72 2.30
N LYS A 234 -3.77 -4.46 2.71
CA LYS A 234 -3.58 -4.00 4.09
C LYS A 234 -4.45 -2.77 4.33
N ASP A 235 -5.13 -2.73 5.47
CA ASP A 235 -5.77 -1.53 5.97
C ASP A 235 -4.96 -1.06 7.18
N GLU A 236 -4.55 0.21 7.20
CA GLU A 236 -3.67 0.74 8.24
C GLU A 236 -4.26 2.04 8.81
N PRO A 237 -4.86 1.98 10.01
CA PRO A 237 -5.33 3.15 10.70
C PRO A 237 -4.17 3.99 11.27
N PHE A 238 -4.34 5.31 11.25
CA PHE A 238 -3.53 6.27 11.99
C PHE A 238 -4.40 7.47 12.42
N THR A 239 -3.85 8.34 13.25
CA THR A 239 -4.55 9.52 13.74
C THR A 239 -3.71 10.78 13.54
N ILE A 240 -4.33 11.84 13.04
CA ILE A 240 -3.78 13.19 13.09
C ILE A 240 -4.02 13.75 14.49
N GLY A 241 -2.96 14.16 15.16
CA GLY A 241 -3.00 14.73 16.50
C GLY A 241 -3.40 16.20 16.52
N ARG A 242 -2.85 16.93 17.49
CA ARG A 242 -2.98 18.39 17.61
C ARG A 242 -2.33 19.11 16.42
N SER A 243 -2.71 20.37 16.21
CA SER A 243 -2.00 21.22 15.25
C SER A 243 -0.77 21.85 15.91
N GLN A 244 0.41 21.64 15.34
CA GLN A 244 1.62 22.37 15.71
C GLN A 244 2.38 22.82 14.45
N ILE A 245 2.53 24.14 14.31
CA ILE A 245 3.25 24.78 13.22
C ILE A 245 4.28 25.73 13.85
N SER A 246 5.54 25.50 13.53
CA SER A 246 6.66 26.28 14.06
C SER A 246 7.29 27.10 12.95
N THR A 247 7.23 28.42 13.05
CA THR A 247 7.81 29.32 12.04
C THR A 247 9.15 29.83 12.52
N ALA A 248 10.23 29.40 11.89
CA ALA A 248 11.59 29.86 12.14
C ALA A 248 11.94 31.03 11.20
N ASP A 249 11.99 32.24 11.75
CA ASP A 249 12.37 33.43 11.00
C ASP A 249 13.86 33.71 11.17
N VAL A 250 14.62 33.52 10.10
CA VAL A 250 16.08 33.69 10.09
C VAL A 250 16.49 35.16 10.28
N ASN A 251 15.64 36.13 9.92
CA ASN A 251 15.97 37.54 10.16
C ASN A 251 15.95 37.86 11.66
N THR A 252 14.96 37.34 12.39
CA THR A 252 14.78 37.64 13.82
C THR A 252 15.47 36.63 14.74
N HIS A 253 15.93 35.50 14.18
CA HIS A 253 16.52 34.38 14.94
C HIS A 253 15.57 33.84 16.02
N ARG A 254 14.25 33.91 15.75
CA ARG A 254 13.19 33.41 16.63
C ARG A 254 12.29 32.42 15.89
N MET A 255 12.01 31.31 16.56
CA MET A 255 11.02 30.33 16.14
C MET A 255 9.75 30.53 16.96
N ALA A 256 8.68 30.97 16.30
CA ALA A 256 7.36 31.02 16.90
C ALA A 256 6.71 29.64 16.82
N VAL A 257 6.39 29.04 17.97
CA VAL A 257 5.68 27.75 18.02
C VAL A 257 4.20 28.03 18.22
N VAL A 258 3.38 27.69 17.23
CA VAL A 258 1.93 27.88 17.27
C VAL A 258 1.26 26.52 17.39
N ARG A 259 0.52 26.34 18.48
CA ARG A 259 -0.26 25.13 18.77
C ARG A 259 -1.74 25.48 18.80
N ASP A 260 -2.53 24.74 18.03
CA ASP A 260 -3.99 24.94 17.92
C ASP A 260 -4.39 26.40 17.69
N GLY A 261 -3.61 27.10 16.84
CA GLY A 261 -3.82 28.51 16.48
C GLY A 261 -3.32 29.54 17.49
N GLN A 262 -2.74 29.11 18.62
CA GLN A 262 -2.20 29.99 19.66
C GLN A 262 -0.67 29.87 19.75
N GLN A 263 0.04 30.98 19.83
CA GLN A 263 1.49 30.93 20.04
C GLN A 263 1.80 30.48 21.48
N THR A 264 2.48 29.34 21.62
CA THR A 264 2.85 28.75 22.92
C THR A 264 4.30 29.01 23.30
N ASP A 265 5.17 29.29 22.34
CA ASP A 265 6.58 29.56 22.60
C ASP A 265 7.20 30.52 21.55
N SER A 266 8.37 31.08 21.88
CA SER A 266 9.21 31.92 21.04
C SER A 266 10.69 31.59 21.28
N ILE A 267 11.18 30.57 20.59
CA ILE A 267 12.48 29.94 20.89
C ILE A 267 13.60 30.66 20.12
N PRO A 268 14.67 31.13 20.78
CA PRO A 268 15.85 31.64 20.08
C PRO A 268 16.60 30.49 19.40
N PHE A 269 17.06 30.71 18.18
CA PHE A 269 17.80 29.71 17.42
C PHE A 269 18.98 30.31 16.66
N THR A 270 19.87 29.46 16.15
CA THR A 270 20.87 29.84 15.12
C THR A 270 20.61 29.04 13.84
N ALA A 271 20.75 29.68 12.68
CA ALA A 271 20.57 29.06 11.37
C ALA A 271 21.90 28.88 10.63
N GLY A 272 21.82 28.41 9.40
CA GLY A 272 22.95 28.21 8.50
C GLY A 272 23.69 29.49 8.15
N LYS A 273 25.02 29.51 8.35
CA LYS A 273 25.89 30.63 8.00
C LYS A 273 25.97 30.81 6.47
N ALA A 274 26.46 31.95 6.01
CA ALA A 274 26.59 32.22 4.58
C ALA A 274 27.34 31.10 3.84
N GLY A 275 26.77 30.61 2.74
CA GLY A 275 27.30 29.46 1.98
C GLY A 275 26.75 28.11 2.45
N PHE A 276 26.08 28.08 3.61
CA PHE A 276 25.34 26.95 4.17
C PHE A 276 23.96 27.39 4.64
N ASP A 277 23.37 28.38 3.97
CA ASP A 277 22.11 29.00 4.36
C ASP A 277 21.00 27.95 4.51
N THR A 278 20.29 27.98 5.64
CA THR A 278 19.18 27.05 5.90
C THR A 278 18.13 27.17 4.80
N TRP A 279 17.55 26.06 4.35
CA TRP A 279 16.47 26.09 3.36
C TRP A 279 15.28 26.90 3.85
N ASN A 280 14.69 27.71 2.97
CA ASN A 280 13.36 28.26 3.17
C ASN A 280 12.29 27.20 2.91
N GLY A 281 11.05 27.50 3.31
CA GLY A 281 9.88 26.69 2.98
C GLY A 281 9.42 25.81 4.13
N THR A 282 8.46 24.95 3.82
CA THR A 282 7.78 24.07 4.77
C THR A 282 8.47 22.73 4.82
N MET A 283 9.03 22.38 5.96
CA MET A 283 9.61 21.07 6.23
C MET A 283 8.77 20.35 7.27
N VAL A 284 8.43 19.11 7.01
CA VAL A 284 7.63 18.27 7.91
C VAL A 284 8.59 17.40 8.70
N VAL A 285 8.35 17.26 10.01
CA VAL A 285 9.16 16.39 10.86
C VAL A 285 9.05 14.95 10.38
N GLU A 286 10.18 14.36 9.99
CA GLU A 286 10.25 13.00 9.45
C GLU A 286 10.60 11.98 10.53
N GLY A 287 11.36 12.41 11.53
CA GLY A 287 11.90 11.51 12.54
C GLY A 287 12.34 12.25 13.80
N MET A 288 12.15 11.57 14.93
CA MET A 288 12.57 11.99 16.26
C MET A 288 13.70 11.06 16.70
N GLU A 289 14.95 11.48 16.52
CA GLU A 289 16.12 10.58 16.60
C GLU A 289 16.82 10.58 17.97
N GLY A 290 16.36 11.41 18.92
CA GLY A 290 16.95 11.52 20.24
C GLY A 290 18.38 12.05 20.18
N LYS A 291 19.38 11.16 20.18
CA LYS A 291 20.80 11.51 19.99
C LYS A 291 21.31 10.95 18.66
N THR A 292 21.82 11.83 17.81
CA THR A 292 22.34 11.46 16.49
C THR A 292 23.76 11.96 16.30
N ARG A 293 24.60 11.14 15.67
CA ARG A 293 25.90 11.57 15.15
C ARG A 293 25.71 12.21 13.78
N MET A 294 25.99 13.51 13.68
CA MET A 294 25.94 14.27 12.45
C MET A 294 27.34 14.51 11.93
N THR A 295 27.58 14.16 10.66
CA THR A 295 28.85 14.41 9.97
C THR A 295 28.63 15.37 8.80
N SER A 296 29.67 16.08 8.42
CA SER A 296 29.63 17.01 7.29
C SER A 296 29.75 16.32 5.92
N ALA A 297 29.72 14.98 5.88
CA ALA A 297 29.82 14.21 4.65
C ALA A 297 28.65 14.55 3.71
N GLY A 298 28.97 15.07 2.51
CA GLY A 298 27.96 15.51 1.54
C GLY A 298 27.43 16.93 1.78
N VAL A 299 27.81 17.58 2.89
CA VAL A 299 27.47 18.99 3.21
C VAL A 299 28.66 19.90 2.95
N THR A 300 29.86 19.50 3.37
CA THR A 300 31.09 20.27 3.19
C THR A 300 32.06 19.55 2.25
N LYS A 301 33.00 20.31 1.67
CA LYS A 301 34.10 19.75 0.88
C LYS A 301 35.24 19.35 1.81
N SER A 302 35.81 18.16 1.61
CA SER A 302 36.98 17.71 2.39
C SER A 302 38.15 18.68 2.24
N GLY A 303 38.77 19.03 3.38
CA GLY A 303 39.83 20.04 3.48
C GLY A 303 39.33 21.49 3.49
N SER A 304 38.03 21.74 3.66
CA SER A 304 37.47 23.11 3.69
C SER A 304 37.71 23.83 5.02
N GLY A 305 37.91 23.09 6.11
CA GLY A 305 37.94 23.63 7.47
C GLY A 305 36.56 23.84 8.08
N ASP A 306 35.49 23.56 7.33
CA ASP A 306 34.10 23.61 7.77
C ASP A 306 33.56 22.23 8.18
N GLU A 307 34.41 21.19 8.14
CA GLU A 307 34.01 19.84 8.53
C GLU A 307 33.54 19.77 9.98
N TYR A 308 32.57 18.90 10.22
CA TYR A 308 32.06 18.60 11.54
C TYR A 308 31.76 17.11 11.67
N ASP A 309 31.91 16.62 12.90
CA ASP A 309 31.54 15.27 13.33
C ASP A 309 31.15 15.38 14.81
N LEU A 310 29.85 15.45 15.06
CA LEU A 310 29.29 15.81 16.36
C LEU A 310 28.17 14.87 16.73
N VAL A 311 28.07 14.50 18.00
CA VAL A 311 26.87 13.89 18.56
C VAL A 311 26.01 15.00 19.13
N VAL A 312 24.77 15.12 18.61
CA VAL A 312 23.83 16.17 19.02
C VAL A 312 22.61 15.56 19.72
N PRO A 313 22.16 16.14 20.84
CA PRO A 313 20.93 15.74 21.50
C PRO A 313 19.68 16.37 20.86
N HIS A 314 18.52 15.81 21.20
CA HIS A 314 17.20 16.23 20.74
C HIS A 314 17.11 16.46 19.23
N ALA A 315 17.66 15.53 18.44
CA ALA A 315 17.70 15.63 16.99
C ALA A 315 16.32 15.32 16.37
N ILE A 316 15.76 16.30 15.65
CA ILE A 316 14.51 16.23 14.91
C ILE A 316 14.84 16.38 13.42
N ARG A 317 14.63 15.32 12.65
CA ARG A 317 14.92 15.31 11.21
C ARG A 317 13.83 16.00 10.42
N LEU A 318 14.22 16.92 9.54
CA LEU A 318 13.30 17.70 8.70
C LEU A 318 13.44 17.38 7.20
N THR A 319 14.61 16.91 6.76
CA THR A 319 14.85 16.57 5.36
C THR A 319 15.74 15.34 5.19
N ASP A 320 15.59 14.64 4.05
CA ASP A 320 16.44 13.52 3.67
C ASP A 320 17.92 13.93 3.55
N THR A 321 18.20 15.14 3.06
CA THR A 321 19.57 15.68 2.91
C THR A 321 20.19 16.17 4.23
N GLY A 322 19.50 16.03 5.36
CA GLY A 322 20.09 16.24 6.68
C GLY A 322 19.94 17.65 7.27
N THR A 323 18.81 18.31 7.02
CA THR A 323 18.41 19.47 7.85
C THR A 323 17.72 18.98 9.11
N TYR A 324 18.13 19.50 10.27
CA TYR A 324 17.58 19.14 11.57
C TYR A 324 17.23 20.38 12.40
N VAL A 325 16.28 20.22 13.32
CA VAL A 325 16.28 20.99 14.58
C VAL A 325 17.01 20.14 15.62
N HIS A 326 17.95 20.70 16.36
CA HIS A 326 18.67 19.94 17.38
C HIS A 326 19.17 20.80 18.54
N GLY A 327 19.55 20.12 19.61
CA GLY A 327 20.25 20.73 20.74
C GLY A 327 21.68 21.13 20.39
N ASN A 328 22.04 22.35 20.76
CA ASN A 328 23.33 22.97 20.53
C ASN A 328 23.87 23.52 21.85
N TYR A 329 24.91 22.86 22.35
CA TYR A 329 25.56 23.17 23.63
C TYR A 329 26.85 23.99 23.47
N TRP A 330 27.30 24.23 22.23
CA TRP A 330 28.57 24.90 21.94
C TRP A 330 28.42 26.33 21.41
N SER A 331 27.25 26.69 20.88
CA SER A 331 27.01 27.95 20.15
C SER A 331 26.21 29.00 20.96
N GLY A 332 26.32 28.99 22.29
CA GLY A 332 25.49 29.84 23.16
C GLY A 332 25.57 31.35 22.85
N SER A 333 26.69 31.84 22.32
CA SER A 333 26.90 33.26 22.00
C SER A 333 26.22 33.73 20.71
N VAL A 334 25.87 32.82 19.79
CA VAL A 334 25.26 33.17 18.48
C VAL A 334 23.77 32.86 18.40
N ILE A 335 23.26 31.96 19.25
CA ILE A 335 21.84 31.61 19.29
C ILE A 335 20.98 32.85 19.60
N GLY A 336 19.97 33.08 18.75
CA GLY A 336 19.08 34.24 18.83
C GLY A 336 19.70 35.55 18.31
N ARG A 337 20.87 35.50 17.66
CA ARG A 337 21.61 36.71 17.22
C ARG A 337 22.18 36.62 15.81
N SER A 338 22.77 35.49 15.45
CA SER A 338 23.42 35.29 14.15
C SER A 338 23.36 33.84 13.69
N ASN A 339 23.61 33.65 12.40
CA ASN A 339 23.72 32.33 11.76
C ASN A 339 25.13 31.74 11.96
N GLY A 340 25.20 30.52 12.48
CA GLY A 340 26.45 29.85 12.80
C GLY A 340 26.49 28.34 12.47
N SER A 341 25.42 27.76 11.94
CA SER A 341 25.35 26.33 11.60
C SER A 341 25.72 26.05 10.14
N HIS A 342 25.70 24.77 9.75
CA HIS A 342 25.83 24.32 8.35
C HIS A 342 24.48 24.02 7.68
N GLY A 343 23.40 24.67 8.15
CA GLY A 343 22.06 24.55 7.59
C GLY A 343 21.01 24.11 8.61
N CYS A 344 21.41 23.45 9.70
CA CYS A 344 20.51 23.06 10.78
C CYS A 344 20.00 24.27 11.59
N ILE A 345 18.89 24.06 12.29
CA ILE A 345 18.32 24.97 13.28
C ILE A 345 18.83 24.53 14.66
N GLY A 346 19.77 25.28 15.22
CA GLY A 346 20.36 24.99 16.54
C GLY A 346 19.61 25.69 17.67
N LEU A 347 19.13 24.92 18.64
CA LEU A 347 18.46 25.41 19.85
C LEU A 347 19.38 25.23 21.06
N THR A 348 19.29 26.09 22.08
CA THR A 348 20.12 25.94 23.28
C THR A 348 19.85 24.60 23.98
N ASP A 349 20.93 23.90 24.33
CA ASP A 349 20.86 22.64 25.10
C ASP A 349 22.14 22.41 25.93
N THR A 350 22.18 21.30 26.67
CA THR A 350 23.39 20.75 27.30
C THR A 350 24.00 19.63 26.45
N GLU A 351 25.28 19.32 26.65
CA GLU A 351 25.94 18.23 25.91
C GLU A 351 25.26 16.86 26.13
N ALA A 352 24.77 16.62 27.34
CA ALA A 352 24.02 15.41 27.66
C ALA A 352 22.59 15.41 27.08
N GLY A 353 22.06 16.57 26.69
CA GLY A 353 20.64 16.82 26.46
C GLY A 353 19.88 16.99 27.78
N SER A 354 19.08 18.04 27.91
CA SER A 354 18.14 18.22 29.03
C SER A 354 16.71 18.46 28.55
N SER A 355 15.73 17.73 29.08
CA SER A 355 14.30 17.98 28.80
C SER A 355 13.82 19.37 29.24
N SER A 356 14.57 20.03 30.13
CA SER A 356 14.27 21.40 30.58
C SER A 356 14.87 22.49 29.69
N SER A 357 15.79 22.14 28.77
CA SER A 357 16.39 23.09 27.85
C SER A 357 15.39 23.50 26.76
N PRO A 358 15.61 24.63 26.05
CA PRO A 358 14.79 24.98 24.89
C PRO A 358 14.69 23.86 23.84
N ALA A 359 15.79 23.16 23.55
CA ALA A 359 15.80 22.03 22.63
C ALA A 359 14.96 20.85 23.15
N GLY A 360 15.13 20.48 24.43
CA GLY A 360 14.40 19.37 25.05
C GLY A 360 12.89 19.63 25.11
N LYS A 361 12.49 20.84 25.51
CA LYS A 361 11.07 21.22 25.52
C LYS A 361 10.45 21.19 24.13
N PHE A 362 11.18 21.69 23.12
CA PHE A 362 10.69 21.64 21.74
C PHE A 362 10.54 20.18 21.27
N TYR A 363 11.54 19.35 21.50
CA TYR A 363 11.55 17.92 21.17
C TYR A 363 10.40 17.14 21.83
N ASP A 364 10.25 17.24 23.15
CA ASP A 364 9.18 16.56 23.90
C ASP A 364 7.79 17.00 23.45
N SER A 365 7.69 18.19 22.86
CA SER A 365 6.45 18.77 22.38
C SER A 365 6.20 18.60 20.88
N THR A 366 7.05 17.85 20.17
CA THR A 366 6.98 17.66 18.71
C THR A 366 6.57 16.23 18.37
N LEU A 367 5.81 16.07 17.30
CA LEU A 367 5.47 14.78 16.68
C LEU A 367 6.07 14.67 15.27
N VAL A 368 6.30 13.44 14.81
CA VAL A 368 6.45 13.19 13.37
C VAL A 368 5.19 13.70 12.66
N GLY A 369 5.36 14.41 11.55
CA GLY A 369 4.27 15.09 10.86
C GLY A 369 3.99 16.53 11.32
N ASP A 370 4.59 17.02 12.42
CA ASP A 370 4.51 18.45 12.77
C ASP A 370 5.27 19.30 11.75
N VAL A 371 4.92 20.59 11.67
CA VAL A 371 5.43 21.49 10.63
C VAL A 371 6.49 22.43 11.18
N VAL A 372 7.62 22.54 10.48
CA VAL A 372 8.61 23.60 10.66
C VAL A 372 8.74 24.38 9.36
N THR A 373 8.26 25.62 9.34
CA THR A 373 8.40 26.53 8.19
C THR A 373 9.55 27.50 8.44
N VAL A 374 10.53 27.52 7.55
CA VAL A 374 11.63 28.50 7.59
C VAL A 374 11.33 29.64 6.63
N VAL A 375 11.50 30.86 7.11
CA VAL A 375 11.33 32.09 6.32
C VAL A 375 12.53 33.01 6.44
N ASN A 376 12.67 33.88 5.45
CA ASN A 376 13.69 34.93 5.39
C ASN A 376 15.15 34.42 5.44
N SER A 377 15.39 33.15 5.13
CA SER A 377 16.75 32.68 4.87
C SER A 377 17.24 33.21 3.50
N LYS A 378 18.55 33.30 3.32
CA LYS A 378 19.15 33.58 2.00
C LYS A 378 19.25 32.35 1.11
N GLY A 379 19.00 31.16 1.68
CA GLY A 379 19.01 29.89 0.96
C GLY A 379 17.77 29.70 0.06
N PRO A 380 17.79 28.70 -0.83
CA PRO A 380 16.64 28.37 -1.66
C PRO A 380 15.47 27.84 -0.83
N VAL A 381 14.29 27.74 -1.45
CA VAL A 381 13.20 26.92 -0.89
C VAL A 381 13.59 25.45 -1.01
N VAL A 382 13.31 24.67 0.03
CA VAL A 382 13.53 23.21 0.03
C VAL A 382 12.76 22.56 -1.12
N ASP A 383 13.43 21.67 -1.86
CA ASP A 383 12.79 20.92 -2.95
C ASP A 383 11.71 19.99 -2.39
N ALA A 384 10.59 19.86 -3.10
CA ALA A 384 9.49 19.01 -2.70
C ALA A 384 9.87 17.51 -2.59
N VAL A 385 10.89 17.06 -3.32
CA VAL A 385 11.40 15.68 -3.25
C VAL A 385 12.28 15.43 -2.03
N ASN A 386 12.79 16.48 -1.38
CA ASN A 386 13.73 16.33 -0.27
C ASN A 386 12.97 16.04 1.02
N GLY A 387 12.92 14.76 1.41
CA GLY A 387 12.11 14.34 2.54
C GLY A 387 10.62 14.58 2.31
N LEU A 388 9.87 14.87 3.36
CA LEU A 388 8.43 15.18 3.34
C LEU A 388 8.13 16.64 2.89
N GLY A 389 8.83 17.10 1.84
CA GLY A 389 8.78 18.48 1.32
C GLY A 389 7.58 18.81 0.43
N GLY A 390 6.63 17.90 0.24
CA GLY A 390 5.52 18.03 -0.71
C GLY A 390 4.61 19.26 -0.56
N TRP A 391 4.65 19.94 0.60
CA TRP A 391 3.93 21.20 0.85
C TRP A 391 4.53 22.42 0.15
N ASN A 392 5.75 22.30 -0.40
CA ASN A 392 6.37 23.34 -1.22
C ASN A 392 5.97 23.25 -2.70
N LEU A 393 5.19 22.23 -3.07
CA LEU A 393 4.60 22.07 -4.40
C LEU A 393 3.15 22.58 -4.38
N GLY A 394 2.79 23.45 -5.33
CA GLY A 394 1.42 23.96 -5.45
C GLY A 394 0.42 22.84 -5.74
N TRP A 395 -0.81 22.94 -5.23
CA TRP A 395 -1.81 21.88 -5.35
C TRP A 395 -2.21 21.50 -6.78
N SER A 396 -2.05 22.41 -7.75
CA SER A 396 -2.30 22.09 -9.16
C SER A 396 -1.19 21.24 -9.80
N GLN A 397 0.03 21.32 -9.25
CA GLN A 397 1.18 20.51 -9.69
C GLN A 397 1.25 19.19 -8.93
N TRP A 398 0.79 19.19 -7.68
CA TRP A 398 0.56 17.99 -6.89
C TRP A 398 -0.47 17.11 -7.57
#